data_AF-A0A1J3JRD1-F1
#
_entry.id   AF-A0A1J3JRD1-F1
#
_cell.length_a   1.000
_cell.length_b   1.000
_cell.length_c   1.000
_cell.angle_alpha   90.00
_cell.angle_beta   90.00
_cell.angle_gamma   90.00
#
_symmetry.space_group_name_H-M   'P 1'
#
loop_
_entity.id
_entity.type
_entity.pdbx_description
1 polymer ?
#
loop_
_entity_poly.entity_id
_entity_poly.type
_entity_poly.pdbx_seq_one_letter_code
_entity_poly.pdbx_strand_id
1 'polypeptide(L)'
;AIRVVTSDGYGLLLERIPRRDARKAVFLQHGALDSSMGWVSNGVVGSPAFAAYDQGYDVFLGNFRGLVSRDHVNKNISSKDFWSYSINEHATEDIPAMIDKVHEIKTSELKLYQPNVEELSNEEQPYKLCILSHSLGGAAVLMYVVTRRIEEKPHRLSRLILLSPAGFHEDSNLCFTLMEYGFILSKQILPRFVPAFYIPTRFFRMLLNKLARDFHNYPAVGGLVQTLMGNVIGGDSSNWVGVMGLPHYNMNDMP
;
A
#
# COMPACT_ATOMS: atom_id res chain seq x y z
N ALA A 1 -7.17 -14.57 -7.62
CA ALA A 1 -7.35 -13.13 -7.36
C ALA A 1 -8.84 -12.79 -7.35
N ILE A 2 -9.25 -11.81 -6.53
CA ILE A 2 -10.64 -11.41 -6.32
C ILE A 2 -10.84 -10.05 -6.97
N ARG A 3 -11.86 -9.91 -7.82
CA ARG A 3 -12.23 -8.61 -8.41
C ARG A 3 -13.09 -7.84 -7.42
N VAL A 4 -12.69 -6.61 -7.13
CA VAL A 4 -13.43 -5.67 -6.27
C VAL A 4 -13.85 -4.48 -7.14
N VAL A 5 -15.07 -4.01 -7.01
CA VAL A 5 -15.56 -2.83 -7.74
C VAL A 5 -15.82 -1.73 -6.73
N THR A 6 -15.21 -0.57 -6.94
CA THR A 6 -15.42 0.63 -6.10
C THR A 6 -16.75 1.28 -6.42
N SER A 7 -17.20 2.22 -5.56
CA SER A 7 -18.50 2.87 -5.76
C SER A 7 -18.52 3.75 -7.03
N ASP A 8 -17.36 4.32 -7.38
CA ASP A 8 -17.13 5.09 -8.60
C ASP A 8 -16.78 4.24 -9.83
N GLY A 9 -16.80 2.90 -9.72
CA GLY A 9 -16.79 1.99 -10.86
C GLY A 9 -15.41 1.46 -11.30
N TYR A 10 -14.34 1.70 -10.53
CA TYR A 10 -13.03 1.12 -10.80
C TYR A 10 -12.99 -0.36 -10.39
N GLY A 11 -12.36 -1.18 -11.24
CA GLY A 11 -12.10 -2.59 -10.98
C GLY A 11 -10.72 -2.80 -10.35
N LEU A 12 -10.69 -3.14 -9.08
CA LEU A 12 -9.48 -3.45 -8.31
C LEU A 12 -9.20 -4.95 -8.25
N LEU A 13 -7.92 -5.30 -8.12
CA LEU A 13 -7.46 -6.68 -7.92
C LEU A 13 -7.02 -6.89 -6.48
N LEU A 14 -7.80 -7.66 -5.72
CA LEU A 14 -7.45 -8.09 -4.38
C LEU A 14 -6.86 -9.50 -4.44
N GLU A 15 -5.59 -9.65 -4.09
CA GLU A 15 -4.95 -10.97 -4.01
C GLU A 15 -5.09 -11.56 -2.60
N ARG A 16 -4.99 -12.88 -2.48
CA ARG A 16 -5.20 -13.57 -1.23
C ARG A 16 -4.36 -14.84 -1.13
N ILE A 17 -3.73 -15.06 0.02
CA ILE A 17 -3.18 -16.35 0.44
C ILE A 17 -4.17 -16.94 1.44
N PRO A 18 -5.04 -17.88 1.01
CA PRO A 18 -6.27 -18.19 1.73
C PRO A 18 -6.04 -19.08 2.95
N ARG A 19 -6.63 -18.67 4.08
CA ARG A 19 -6.83 -19.50 5.29
C ARG A 19 -8.26 -19.33 5.79
N ARG A 20 -9.18 -20.11 5.23
CA ARG A 20 -10.63 -19.85 5.31
C ARG A 20 -11.20 -19.97 6.74
N ASP A 21 -10.67 -20.91 7.50
CA ASP A 21 -11.02 -21.21 8.90
C ASP A 21 -10.42 -20.22 9.91
N ALA A 22 -9.47 -19.39 9.51
CA ALA A 22 -8.83 -18.43 10.40
C ALA A 22 -9.76 -17.26 10.75
N ARG A 23 -9.89 -16.99 12.05
CA ARG A 23 -10.49 -15.76 12.58
C ARG A 23 -9.52 -14.58 12.59
N LYS A 24 -8.25 -14.79 12.28
CA LYS A 24 -7.26 -13.71 12.13
C LYS A 24 -7.09 -13.43 10.65
N ALA A 25 -7.29 -12.19 10.23
CA ALA A 25 -7.05 -11.75 8.87
C ALA A 25 -6.06 -10.58 8.87
N VAL A 26 -5.21 -10.53 7.85
CA VAL A 26 -4.32 -9.39 7.63
C VAL A 26 -4.55 -8.82 6.23
N PHE A 27 -4.62 -7.50 6.13
CA PHE A 27 -4.68 -6.79 4.85
C PHE A 27 -3.39 -5.98 4.68
N LEU A 28 -2.67 -6.25 3.60
CA LEU A 28 -1.39 -5.63 3.28
C LEU A 28 -1.60 -4.60 2.16
N GLN A 29 -1.32 -3.33 2.44
CA GLN A 29 -1.49 -2.24 1.48
C GLN A 29 -0.15 -1.62 1.09
N HIS A 30 0.17 -1.69 -0.19
CA HIS A 30 1.41 -1.15 -0.76
C HIS A 30 1.41 0.39 -0.81
N GLY A 31 2.61 0.96 -1.07
CA GLY A 31 2.84 2.40 -1.18
C GLY A 31 2.68 2.96 -2.60
N ALA A 32 3.20 4.17 -2.83
CA ALA A 32 3.25 4.77 -4.15
C ALA A 32 4.19 3.97 -5.07
N LEU A 33 3.84 3.84 -6.35
CA LEU A 33 4.65 3.14 -7.37
C LEU A 33 4.99 1.67 -7.04
N ASP A 34 4.18 1.05 -6.18
CA ASP A 34 4.33 -0.33 -5.74
C ASP A 34 3.08 -1.16 -6.07
N SER A 35 3.08 -2.46 -5.76
CA SER A 35 1.93 -3.35 -5.91
C SER A 35 1.89 -4.38 -4.77
N SER A 36 0.84 -5.20 -4.72
CA SER A 36 0.74 -6.35 -3.80
C SER A 36 1.99 -7.25 -3.80
N MET A 37 2.73 -7.28 -4.92
CA MET A 37 3.92 -8.10 -5.10
C MET A 37 5.06 -7.74 -4.14
N GLY A 38 5.14 -6.49 -3.67
CA GLY A 38 6.16 -6.08 -2.69
C GLY A 38 6.10 -6.88 -1.38
N TRP A 39 4.93 -7.43 -1.04
CA TRP A 39 4.73 -8.20 0.19
C TRP A 39 5.17 -9.68 0.09
N VAL A 40 5.45 -10.17 -1.13
CA VAL A 40 5.80 -11.59 -1.41
C VAL A 40 7.10 -11.74 -2.22
N SER A 41 7.74 -10.64 -2.62
CA SER A 41 8.88 -10.61 -3.55
C SER A 41 10.16 -11.25 -3.02
N ASN A 42 10.37 -11.28 -1.70
CA ASN A 42 11.56 -11.86 -1.07
C ASN A 42 11.51 -13.39 -0.97
N GLY A 43 10.43 -14.02 -1.44
CA GLY A 43 10.22 -15.46 -1.34
C GLY A 43 9.69 -15.89 0.03
N VAL A 44 9.61 -17.21 0.26
CA VAL A 44 8.93 -17.79 1.45
C VAL A 44 9.58 -17.32 2.76
N VAL A 45 10.90 -17.12 2.76
CA VAL A 45 11.65 -16.60 3.90
C VAL A 45 11.97 -15.13 3.64
N GLY A 46 11.37 -14.22 4.40
CA GLY A 46 11.65 -12.77 4.33
C GLY A 46 10.53 -11.90 3.75
N SER A 47 9.40 -12.49 3.36
CA SER A 47 8.21 -11.76 2.91
C SER A 47 7.14 -11.66 4.01
N PRO A 48 6.65 -10.45 4.34
CA PRO A 48 5.66 -10.27 5.40
C PRO A 48 4.36 -11.06 5.19
N ALA A 49 3.95 -11.27 3.93
CA ALA A 49 2.75 -12.03 3.60
C ALA A 49 2.87 -13.52 4.02
N PHE A 50 3.99 -14.16 3.70
CA PHE A 50 4.21 -15.57 4.08
C PHE A 50 4.41 -15.72 5.59
N ALA A 51 5.16 -14.80 6.21
CA ALA A 51 5.31 -14.77 7.67
C ALA A 51 3.95 -14.64 8.38
N ALA A 52 3.04 -13.78 7.91
CA ALA A 52 1.71 -13.67 8.49
C ALA A 52 0.89 -14.96 8.28
N TYR A 53 0.99 -15.57 7.10
CA TYR A 53 0.31 -16.84 6.82
C TYR A 53 0.77 -17.96 7.76
N ASP A 54 2.08 -18.07 8.01
CA ASP A 54 2.67 -19.06 8.92
C ASP A 54 2.23 -18.83 10.37
N GLN A 55 1.99 -17.57 10.76
CA GLN A 55 1.41 -17.19 12.07
C GLN A 55 -0.12 -17.41 12.16
N GLY A 56 -0.72 -18.06 11.15
CA GLY A 56 -2.14 -18.44 11.16
C GLY A 56 -3.10 -17.35 10.69
N TYR A 57 -2.62 -16.34 9.95
CA TYR A 57 -3.49 -15.33 9.35
C TYR A 57 -4.02 -15.76 7.98
N ASP A 58 -5.21 -15.29 7.67
CA ASP A 58 -5.73 -15.21 6.30
C ASP A 58 -5.23 -13.90 5.67
N VAL A 59 -4.46 -13.99 4.58
CA VAL A 59 -3.69 -12.86 4.07
C VAL A 59 -4.35 -12.29 2.82
N PHE A 60 -4.66 -11.01 2.84
CA PHE A 60 -5.19 -10.24 1.72
C PHE A 60 -4.18 -9.17 1.29
N LEU A 61 -3.96 -9.02 -0.01
CA LEU A 61 -3.01 -8.06 -0.58
C LEU A 61 -3.78 -7.08 -1.47
N GLY A 62 -3.89 -5.84 -1.02
CA GLY A 62 -4.60 -4.78 -1.73
C GLY A 62 -3.80 -4.24 -2.91
N ASN A 63 -4.50 -3.80 -3.96
CA ASN A 63 -3.92 -3.03 -5.05
C ASN A 63 -4.78 -1.79 -5.32
N PHE A 64 -4.13 -0.63 -5.45
CA PHE A 64 -4.80 0.59 -5.84
C PHE A 64 -5.22 0.59 -7.32
N ARG A 65 -6.23 1.39 -7.63
CA ARG A 65 -6.71 1.61 -9.01
C ARG A 65 -5.58 2.03 -9.95
N GLY A 66 -5.67 1.62 -11.21
CA GLY A 66 -4.77 2.06 -12.28
C GLY A 66 -3.38 1.40 -12.31
N LEU A 67 -2.97 0.70 -11.26
CA LEU A 67 -1.66 0.02 -11.20
C LEU A 67 -1.71 -1.38 -11.82
N VAL A 68 -2.21 -2.37 -11.06
CA VAL A 68 -2.26 -3.77 -11.50
C VAL A 68 -3.45 -4.03 -12.41
N SER A 69 -4.59 -3.41 -12.10
CA SER A 69 -5.81 -3.49 -12.89
C SER A 69 -6.15 -2.11 -13.45
N ARG A 70 -6.35 -2.06 -14.77
CA ARG A 70 -6.83 -0.89 -15.52
C ARG A 70 -8.24 -1.17 -16.04
N ASP A 71 -9.12 -1.54 -15.11
CA ASP A 71 -10.49 -1.93 -15.39
C ASP A 71 -11.46 -0.90 -14.81
N HIS A 72 -12.54 -0.65 -15.53
CA HIS A 72 -13.61 0.26 -15.14
C HIS A 72 -14.94 -0.24 -15.70
N VAL A 73 -16.03 -0.09 -14.93
CA VAL A 73 -17.36 -0.56 -15.32
C VAL A 73 -17.82 0.12 -16.62
N ASN A 74 -17.56 1.43 -16.77
CA ASN A 74 -17.73 2.12 -18.04
C ASN A 74 -16.54 1.82 -18.98
N LYS A 75 -16.76 0.91 -19.95
CA LYS A 75 -15.76 0.51 -20.96
C LYS A 75 -15.37 1.64 -21.92
N ASN A 76 -16.17 2.70 -22.01
CA ASN A 76 -15.95 3.85 -22.88
C ASN A 76 -15.37 5.06 -22.15
N ILE A 77 -14.94 4.90 -20.89
CA ILE A 77 -14.32 5.98 -20.12
C ILE A 77 -13.11 6.53 -20.88
N SER A 78 -13.01 7.86 -20.98
CA SER A 78 -11.85 8.47 -21.62
C SER A 78 -10.61 8.21 -20.77
N SER A 79 -9.43 8.13 -21.40
CA SER A 79 -8.19 7.95 -20.64
C SER A 79 -8.00 9.08 -19.63
N LYS A 80 -8.40 10.31 -19.95
CA LYS A 80 -8.26 11.45 -19.04
C LYS A 80 -9.11 11.25 -17.78
N ASP A 81 -10.35 10.82 -17.95
CA ASP A 81 -11.28 10.65 -16.83
C ASP A 81 -10.89 9.45 -15.97
N PHE A 82 -10.37 8.37 -16.57
CA PHE A 82 -9.87 7.21 -15.84
C PHE A 82 -8.67 7.53 -14.93
N TRP A 83 -7.83 8.49 -15.31
CA TRP A 83 -6.67 8.91 -14.49
C TRP A 83 -6.97 10.12 -13.61
N SER A 84 -8.23 10.59 -13.58
CA SER A 84 -8.65 11.74 -12.79
C SER A 84 -8.99 11.33 -11.35
N TYR A 85 -7.98 10.86 -10.63
CA TYR A 85 -8.08 10.54 -9.20
C TYR A 85 -6.82 10.97 -8.45
N SER A 86 -6.91 10.99 -7.13
CA SER A 86 -5.87 11.36 -6.20
C SER A 86 -5.80 10.36 -5.04
N ILE A 87 -4.98 10.67 -4.03
CA ILE A 87 -4.95 9.91 -2.78
C ILE A 87 -6.32 9.89 -2.08
N ASN A 88 -7.16 10.91 -2.29
CA ASN A 88 -8.50 10.95 -1.69
C ASN A 88 -9.32 9.75 -2.11
N GLU A 89 -9.39 9.46 -3.41
CA GLU A 89 -10.15 8.32 -3.93
C GLU A 89 -9.54 6.98 -3.50
N HIS A 90 -8.22 6.89 -3.30
CA HIS A 90 -7.64 5.70 -2.67
C HIS A 90 -8.22 5.46 -1.27
N ALA A 91 -8.37 6.51 -0.46
CA ALA A 91 -8.88 6.42 0.90
C ALA A 91 -10.41 6.28 0.99
N THR A 92 -11.17 6.98 0.14
CA THR A 92 -12.64 7.05 0.20
C THR A 92 -13.33 6.00 -0.65
N GLU A 93 -12.65 5.41 -1.63
CA GLU A 93 -13.23 4.42 -2.54
C GLU A 93 -12.48 3.09 -2.50
N ASP A 94 -11.16 3.09 -2.72
CA ASP A 94 -10.40 1.85 -2.90
C ASP A 94 -10.31 1.02 -1.60
N ILE A 95 -9.80 1.64 -0.52
CA ILE A 95 -9.67 0.96 0.79
C ILE A 95 -11.05 0.49 1.28
N PRO A 96 -12.10 1.32 1.34
CA PRO A 96 -13.47 0.89 1.66
C PRO A 96 -13.92 -0.36 0.91
N ALA A 97 -13.85 -0.34 -0.43
CA ALA A 97 -14.35 -1.43 -1.25
C ALA A 97 -13.59 -2.74 -0.97
N MET A 98 -12.27 -2.67 -0.78
CA MET A 98 -11.46 -3.84 -0.45
C MET A 98 -11.77 -4.37 0.95
N ILE A 99 -11.88 -3.51 1.97
CA ILE A 99 -12.19 -3.91 3.34
C ILE A 99 -13.59 -4.50 3.45
N ASP A 100 -14.58 -3.91 2.77
CA ASP A 100 -15.94 -4.45 2.72
C ASP A 100 -15.96 -5.81 2.00
N LYS A 101 -15.14 -6.01 0.96
CA LYS A 101 -15.00 -7.33 0.33
C LYS A 101 -14.34 -8.36 1.24
N VAL A 102 -13.30 -7.97 1.99
CA VAL A 102 -12.67 -8.85 3.00
C VAL A 102 -13.70 -9.25 4.05
N HIS A 103 -14.54 -8.32 4.50
CA HIS A 103 -15.61 -8.58 5.45
C HIS A 103 -16.64 -9.59 4.94
N GLU A 104 -17.11 -9.42 3.71
CA GLU A 104 -18.03 -10.35 3.05
C GLU A 104 -17.44 -11.77 2.98
N ILE A 105 -16.18 -11.89 2.55
CA ILE A 105 -15.49 -13.18 2.44
C ILE A 105 -15.32 -13.84 3.80
N LYS A 106 -14.81 -13.12 4.81
CA LYS A 106 -14.57 -13.72 6.13
C LYS A 106 -15.87 -14.11 6.83
N THR A 107 -16.91 -13.31 6.71
CA THR A 107 -18.21 -13.61 7.31
C THR A 107 -18.86 -14.82 6.65
N SER A 108 -18.81 -14.92 5.32
CA SER A 108 -19.35 -16.08 4.61
C SER A 108 -18.57 -17.36 4.88
N GLU A 109 -17.24 -17.32 4.89
CA GLU A 109 -16.41 -18.50 5.16
C GLU A 109 -16.55 -18.98 6.61
N LEU A 110 -16.50 -18.08 7.60
CA LEU A 110 -16.57 -18.48 9.00
C LEU A 110 -17.94 -19.07 9.38
N LYS A 111 -19.03 -18.60 8.76
CA LYS A 111 -20.35 -19.22 8.91
C LYS A 111 -20.37 -20.69 8.46
N LEU A 112 -19.63 -21.03 7.41
CA LEU A 112 -19.55 -22.41 6.89
C LEU A 112 -18.70 -23.32 7.78
N TYR A 113 -17.57 -22.82 8.30
CA TYR A 113 -16.66 -23.64 9.11
C TYR A 113 -17.03 -23.71 10.59
N GLN A 114 -17.79 -22.75 11.12
CA GLN A 114 -18.12 -22.63 12.54
C GLN A 114 -19.57 -22.19 12.75
N PRO A 115 -20.56 -23.04 12.43
CA PRO A 115 -21.99 -22.69 12.47
C PRO A 115 -22.52 -22.35 13.88
N ASN A 116 -21.89 -22.85 14.94
CA ASN A 116 -22.35 -22.66 16.34
C ASN A 116 -21.92 -21.31 16.96
N VAL A 117 -21.41 -20.35 16.16
CA VAL A 117 -20.85 -19.08 16.64
C VAL A 117 -21.86 -17.92 16.45
N GLU A 118 -23.12 -18.23 16.14
CA GLU A 118 -24.21 -17.25 16.03
C GLU A 118 -24.61 -16.60 17.38
N GLU A 119 -24.00 -17.02 18.51
CA GLU A 119 -24.27 -16.46 19.85
C GLU A 119 -23.26 -15.39 20.34
N LEU A 120 -22.27 -15.01 19.53
CA LEU A 120 -21.51 -13.80 19.83
C LEU A 120 -22.35 -12.59 19.43
N SER A 121 -22.71 -11.78 20.43
CA SER A 121 -23.50 -10.55 20.37
C SER A 121 -23.50 -9.86 18.99
N ASN A 122 -24.68 -9.39 18.55
CA ASN A 122 -24.94 -8.67 17.29
C ASN A 122 -24.02 -7.45 17.00
N GLU A 123 -23.07 -7.12 17.88
CA GLU A 123 -22.14 -6.00 17.78
C GLU A 123 -20.68 -6.43 17.48
N GLU A 124 -20.29 -7.70 17.70
CA GLU A 124 -18.91 -8.15 17.48
C GLU A 124 -18.70 -8.87 16.14
N GLN A 125 -17.63 -8.48 15.45
CA GLN A 125 -17.21 -9.02 14.16
C GLN A 125 -16.64 -10.44 14.35
N PRO A 126 -16.93 -11.44 13.49
CA PRO A 126 -16.53 -12.84 13.73
C PRO A 126 -15.02 -13.10 13.53
N TYR A 127 -14.26 -12.08 13.12
CA TYR A 127 -12.83 -12.13 12.86
C TYR A 127 -12.15 -10.84 13.31
N LYS A 128 -10.83 -10.91 13.50
CA LYS A 128 -9.96 -9.77 13.79
C LYS A 128 -9.16 -9.41 12.56
N LEU A 129 -9.37 -8.21 12.03
CA LEU A 129 -8.62 -7.68 10.89
C LEU A 129 -7.45 -6.81 11.36
N CYS A 130 -6.24 -7.16 10.96
CA CYS A 130 -5.06 -6.31 11.09
C CYS A 130 -4.75 -5.68 9.74
N ILE A 131 -4.43 -4.39 9.70
CA ILE A 131 -3.89 -3.76 8.48
C ILE A 131 -2.41 -3.47 8.70
N LEU A 132 -1.58 -3.86 7.72
CA LEU A 132 -0.19 -3.44 7.60
C LEU A 132 -0.08 -2.63 6.31
N SER A 133 0.36 -1.39 6.41
CA SER A 133 0.45 -0.49 5.26
C SER A 133 1.78 0.25 5.22
N HIS A 134 2.23 0.56 4.00
CA HIS A 134 3.52 1.21 3.75
C HIS A 134 3.33 2.54 3.02
N SER A 135 4.06 3.59 3.41
CA SER A 135 4.14 4.87 2.66
C SER A 135 2.76 5.46 2.34
N LEU A 136 2.45 5.71 1.07
CA LEU A 136 1.14 6.21 0.59
C LEU A 136 -0.03 5.33 1.06
N GLY A 137 0.17 4.01 1.14
CA GLY A 137 -0.83 3.08 1.68
C GLY A 137 -1.13 3.36 3.16
N GLY A 138 -0.12 3.80 3.92
CA GLY A 138 -0.29 4.26 5.29
C GLY A 138 -1.19 5.48 5.40
N ALA A 139 -0.92 6.49 4.57
CA ALA A 139 -1.74 7.71 4.49
C ALA A 139 -3.19 7.39 4.10
N ALA A 140 -3.41 6.59 3.05
CA ALA A 140 -4.74 6.23 2.59
C ALA A 140 -5.55 5.47 3.65
N VAL A 141 -4.91 4.55 4.40
CA VAL A 141 -5.58 3.81 5.47
C VAL A 141 -5.90 4.71 6.67
N LEU A 142 -5.01 5.66 7.02
CA LEU A 142 -5.30 6.65 8.04
C LEU A 142 -6.50 7.52 7.67
N MET A 143 -6.51 8.06 6.45
CA MET A 143 -7.64 8.82 5.91
C MET A 143 -8.92 7.98 5.96
N TYR A 144 -8.88 6.72 5.52
CA TYR A 144 -10.02 5.80 5.61
C TYR A 144 -10.57 5.67 7.04
N VAL A 145 -9.71 5.44 8.03
CA VAL A 145 -10.13 5.28 9.43
C VAL A 145 -10.78 6.56 9.95
N VAL A 146 -10.17 7.71 9.66
CA VAL A 146 -10.71 9.02 10.07
C VAL A 146 -12.05 9.28 9.40
N THR A 147 -12.16 9.09 8.09
CA THR A 147 -13.41 9.28 7.33
C THR A 147 -14.52 8.36 7.84
N ARG A 148 -14.24 7.07 8.09
CA ARG A 148 -15.24 6.15 8.65
C ARG A 148 -15.71 6.57 10.05
N ARG A 149 -14.81 7.10 10.87
CA ARG A 149 -15.16 7.65 12.20
C ARG A 149 -16.04 8.88 12.10
N ILE A 150 -15.74 9.80 11.17
CA ILE A 150 -16.56 11.00 10.91
C ILE A 150 -17.94 10.61 10.38
N GLU A 151 -18.02 9.60 9.51
CA GLU A 151 -19.28 9.09 8.96
C GLU A 151 -20.07 8.18 9.92
N GLU A 152 -19.58 7.96 11.14
CA GLU A 152 -20.16 7.02 12.12
C GLU A 152 -20.32 5.58 11.60
N LYS A 153 -19.48 5.18 10.63
CA LYS A 153 -19.47 3.83 10.05
C LYS A 153 -18.38 2.97 10.69
N PRO A 154 -18.60 1.66 10.86
CA PRO A 154 -17.58 0.77 11.40
C PRO A 154 -16.40 0.62 10.43
N HIS A 155 -15.18 0.92 10.88
CA HIS A 155 -13.96 0.71 10.08
C HIS A 155 -13.49 -0.76 10.09
N ARG A 156 -13.95 -1.59 11.04
CA ARG A 156 -13.69 -3.05 11.11
C ARG A 156 -12.24 -3.48 11.43
N LEU A 157 -11.35 -2.55 11.76
CA LEU A 157 -9.97 -2.86 12.12
C LEU A 157 -9.86 -3.21 13.61
N SER A 158 -9.09 -4.26 13.90
CA SER A 158 -8.62 -4.60 15.24
C SER A 158 -7.23 -4.03 15.56
N ARG A 159 -6.39 -3.83 14.53
CA ARG A 159 -5.04 -3.28 14.65
C ARG A 159 -4.62 -2.62 13.33
N LEU A 160 -3.90 -1.51 13.44
CA LEU A 160 -3.27 -0.82 12.32
C LEU A 160 -1.75 -0.72 12.59
N ILE A 161 -0.94 -1.18 11.64
CA ILE A 161 0.52 -1.11 11.67
C ILE A 161 0.95 -0.28 10.45
N LEU A 162 1.67 0.80 10.70
CA LEU A 162 2.12 1.75 9.69
C LEU A 162 3.63 1.64 9.53
N LEU A 163 4.09 1.27 8.34
CA LEU A 163 5.50 1.25 7.97
C LEU A 163 5.81 2.53 7.20
N SER A 164 6.52 3.47 7.84
CA SER A 164 6.86 4.77 7.24
C SER A 164 5.65 5.45 6.56
N PRO A 165 4.57 5.75 7.30
CA PRO A 165 3.37 6.34 6.71
C PRO A 165 3.69 7.69 6.07
N ALA A 166 3.19 7.92 4.86
CA ALA A 166 3.25 9.26 4.27
C ALA A 166 2.39 10.22 5.11
N GLY A 167 2.93 11.40 5.38
CA GLY A 167 2.30 12.41 6.23
C GLY A 167 2.16 13.76 5.53
N PHE A 168 1.71 14.76 6.29
CA PHE A 168 1.75 16.14 5.83
C PHE A 168 3.19 16.66 5.94
N HIS A 169 3.75 17.13 4.83
CA HIS A 169 5.09 17.71 4.78
C HIS A 169 4.98 19.24 4.92
N GLU A 170 4.72 19.72 6.13
CA GLU A 170 4.62 21.16 6.44
C GLU A 170 5.94 21.88 6.13
N ASP A 171 7.04 21.29 6.59
CA ASP A 171 8.39 21.72 6.27
C ASP A 171 8.92 20.95 5.05
N SER A 172 8.51 21.37 3.85
CA SER A 172 9.07 20.81 2.61
C SER A 172 10.41 21.45 2.28
N ASN A 173 11.42 20.63 1.96
CA ASN A 173 12.69 21.14 1.45
C ASN A 173 12.48 21.90 0.12
N LEU A 174 13.34 22.87 -0.18
CA LEU A 174 13.27 23.68 -1.40
C LEU A 174 13.04 22.83 -2.68
N CYS A 175 13.65 21.65 -2.77
CA CYS A 175 13.47 20.73 -3.89
C CYS A 175 12.01 20.26 -4.04
N PHE A 176 11.36 19.85 -2.93
CA PHE A 176 9.95 19.48 -2.94
C PHE A 176 9.04 20.66 -3.23
N THR A 177 9.33 21.83 -2.66
CA THR A 177 8.56 23.05 -2.93
C THR A 177 8.60 23.41 -4.41
N LEU A 178 9.79 23.39 -5.02
CA LEU A 178 9.95 23.62 -6.47
C LEU A 178 9.23 22.57 -7.30
N MET A 179 9.29 21.30 -6.89
CA MET A 179 8.60 20.21 -7.56
C MET A 179 7.08 20.35 -7.45
N GLU A 180 6.56 20.74 -6.29
CA GLU A 180 5.14 21.01 -6.04
C GLU A 180 4.63 22.13 -6.95
N TYR A 181 5.29 23.29 -6.94
CA TYR A 181 4.92 24.40 -7.83
C TYR A 181 5.00 23.99 -9.31
N GLY A 182 6.03 23.22 -9.69
CA GLY A 182 6.15 22.66 -11.03
C GLY A 182 4.97 21.75 -11.42
N PHE A 183 4.53 20.88 -10.50
CA PHE A 183 3.35 20.04 -10.72
C PHE A 183 2.06 20.87 -10.80
N ILE A 184 1.89 21.89 -9.98
CA ILE A 184 0.71 22.77 -10.01
C ILE A 184 0.63 23.54 -11.35
N LEU A 185 1.74 24.14 -11.78
CA LEU A 185 1.83 24.86 -13.06
C LEU A 185 1.56 23.93 -14.25
N SER A 186 2.08 22.71 -14.20
CA SER A 186 1.94 21.74 -15.29
C SER A 186 0.63 20.94 -15.25
N LYS A 187 -0.16 21.00 -14.17
CA LYS A 187 -1.38 20.19 -13.96
C LYS A 187 -2.40 20.29 -15.10
N GLN A 188 -2.51 21.44 -15.78
CA GLN A 188 -3.45 21.60 -16.89
C GLN A 188 -2.92 21.07 -18.23
N ILE A 189 -1.61 21.03 -18.40
CA ILE A 189 -0.96 20.71 -19.67
C ILE A 189 -0.52 19.25 -19.69
N LEU A 190 0.10 18.78 -18.60
CA LEU A 190 0.74 17.46 -18.50
C LEU A 190 -0.23 16.30 -18.78
N PRO A 191 -1.46 16.26 -18.23
CA PRO A 191 -2.39 15.16 -18.48
C PRO A 191 -2.86 15.06 -19.94
N ARG A 192 -2.71 16.12 -20.74
CA ARG A 192 -3.05 16.10 -22.18
C ARG A 192 -2.03 15.32 -23.01
N PHE A 193 -0.78 15.26 -22.56
CA PHE A 193 0.32 14.58 -23.25
C PHE A 193 0.68 13.25 -22.61
N VAL A 194 0.68 13.20 -21.27
CA VAL A 194 1.02 12.02 -20.47
C VAL A 194 -0.06 11.87 -19.40
N PRO A 195 -1.20 11.24 -19.73
CA PRO A 195 -2.32 11.12 -18.80
C PRO A 195 -1.97 10.24 -17.59
N ALA A 196 -0.95 9.38 -17.70
CA ALA A 196 -0.39 8.61 -16.60
C ALA A 196 1.11 8.41 -16.79
N PHE A 197 1.86 8.44 -15.68
CA PHE A 197 3.24 7.97 -15.65
C PHE A 197 3.25 6.44 -15.74
N TYR A 198 3.43 5.92 -16.96
CA TYR A 198 3.66 4.50 -17.19
C TYR A 198 4.72 4.32 -18.26
N ILE A 199 5.52 3.25 -18.15
CA ILE A 199 6.50 2.92 -19.19
C ILE A 199 5.76 2.14 -20.29
N PRO A 200 5.59 2.69 -21.50
CA PRO A 200 4.68 2.11 -22.47
C PRO A 200 5.21 0.82 -23.08
N THR A 201 6.50 0.74 -23.37
CA THR A 201 7.07 -0.38 -24.12
C THR A 201 7.54 -1.52 -23.21
N ARG A 202 7.38 -2.77 -23.68
CA ARG A 202 7.92 -3.95 -22.98
C ARG A 202 9.43 -3.85 -22.80
N PHE A 203 10.13 -3.35 -23.83
CA PHE A 203 11.58 -3.16 -23.79
C PHE A 203 12.00 -2.25 -22.64
N PHE A 204 11.43 -1.05 -22.51
CA PHE A 204 11.81 -0.12 -21.44
C PHE A 204 11.40 -0.64 -20.05
N ARG A 205 10.30 -1.39 -19.94
CA ARG A 205 9.95 -2.06 -18.67
C ARG A 205 10.97 -3.13 -18.29
N MET A 206 11.41 -3.94 -19.26
CA MET A 206 12.46 -4.93 -19.02
C MET A 206 13.79 -4.28 -18.68
N LEU A 207 14.16 -3.20 -19.38
CA LEU A 207 15.36 -2.45 -19.11
C LEU A 207 15.33 -1.83 -17.70
N LEU A 208 14.24 -1.15 -17.33
CA LEU A 208 14.11 -0.57 -15.98
C LEU A 208 14.13 -1.66 -14.91
N ASN A 209 13.44 -2.79 -15.12
CA ASN A 209 13.45 -3.91 -14.19
C ASN A 209 14.85 -4.51 -14.05
N LYS A 210 15.59 -4.67 -15.16
CA LYS A 210 16.97 -5.14 -15.15
C LYS A 210 17.88 -4.17 -14.40
N LEU A 211 17.79 -2.88 -14.72
CA LEU A 211 18.54 -1.81 -14.06
C LEU A 211 18.26 -1.77 -12.56
N ALA A 212 16.99 -1.88 -12.16
CA ALA A 212 16.59 -1.91 -10.75
C ALA A 212 17.17 -3.14 -10.02
N ARG A 213 17.11 -4.34 -10.62
CA ARG A 213 17.73 -5.54 -10.04
C ARG A 213 19.24 -5.40 -9.93
N ASP A 214 19.88 -4.85 -10.96
CA ASP A 214 21.33 -4.69 -10.98
C ASP A 214 21.76 -3.71 -9.90
N PHE A 215 21.08 -2.57 -9.75
CA PHE A 215 21.36 -1.62 -8.67
C PHE A 215 21.14 -2.21 -7.29
N HIS A 216 20.13 -3.06 -7.10
CA HIS A 216 19.88 -3.71 -5.81
C HIS A 216 21.02 -4.66 -5.39
N ASN A 217 21.75 -5.24 -6.36
CA ASN A 217 22.84 -6.16 -6.10
C ASN A 217 24.19 -5.48 -5.82
N TYR A 218 24.29 -4.14 -5.90
CA TYR A 218 25.52 -3.41 -5.62
C TYR A 218 25.45 -2.71 -4.25
N PRO A 219 26.17 -3.19 -3.22
CA PRO A 219 26.10 -2.64 -1.86
C PRO A 219 26.46 -1.14 -1.79
N ALA A 220 27.45 -0.71 -2.58
CA ALA A 220 27.89 0.69 -2.63
C ALA A 220 26.82 1.64 -3.20
N VAL A 221 25.92 1.14 -4.06
CA VAL A 221 24.82 1.93 -4.62
C VAL A 221 23.74 2.13 -3.57
N GLY A 222 23.49 1.15 -2.71
CA GLY A 222 22.53 1.27 -1.60
C GLY A 222 22.87 2.44 -0.67
N GLY A 223 24.13 2.55 -0.25
CA GLY A 223 24.60 3.67 0.58
C GLY A 223 24.49 5.03 -0.14
N LEU A 224 24.88 5.11 -1.42
CA LEU A 224 24.77 6.34 -2.21
C LEU A 224 23.30 6.78 -2.38
N VAL A 225 22.42 5.84 -2.71
CA VAL A 225 20.98 6.11 -2.85
C VAL A 225 20.39 6.55 -1.52
N GLN A 226 20.77 5.92 -0.41
CA GLN A 226 20.32 6.32 0.92
C GLN A 226 20.76 7.75 1.26
N THR A 227 22.02 8.12 1.02
CA THR A 227 22.51 9.49 1.26
C THR A 227 21.81 10.50 0.36
N LEU A 228 21.61 10.17 -0.92
CA LEU A 228 20.95 11.07 -1.87
C LEU A 228 19.46 11.23 -1.53
N MET A 229 18.77 10.15 -1.18
CA MET A 229 17.38 10.18 -0.75
C MET A 229 17.25 10.88 0.60
N GLY A 230 18.15 10.69 1.56
CA GLY A 230 18.15 11.44 2.82
C GLY A 230 18.23 12.95 2.58
N ASN A 231 19.18 13.38 1.74
CA ASN A 231 19.36 14.79 1.42
C ASN A 231 18.20 15.41 0.62
N VAL A 232 17.64 14.66 -0.34
CA VAL A 232 16.53 15.16 -1.19
C VAL A 232 15.21 15.10 -0.44
N ILE A 233 14.94 13.99 0.24
CA ILE A 233 13.66 13.72 0.90
C ILE A 233 13.56 14.41 2.28
N GLY A 234 14.69 14.90 2.82
CA GLY A 234 14.74 15.47 4.17
C GLY A 234 14.72 14.40 5.27
N GLY A 235 15.16 13.18 4.93
CA GLY A 235 15.34 12.10 5.89
C GLY A 235 16.66 12.22 6.65
N ASP A 236 16.80 11.46 7.73
CA ASP A 236 18.04 11.40 8.49
C ASP A 236 19.21 10.96 7.58
N SER A 237 20.23 11.81 7.47
CA SER A 237 21.44 11.58 6.67
C SER A 237 22.52 10.80 7.44
N SER A 238 22.27 10.54 8.72
CA SER A 238 23.18 9.81 9.60
C SER A 238 23.31 8.36 9.17
N ASN A 239 24.55 7.84 9.12
CA ASN A 239 24.83 6.47 8.72
C ASN A 239 24.59 5.47 9.88
N TRP A 240 23.42 5.52 10.51
CA TRP A 240 23.05 4.65 11.63
C TRP A 240 23.18 3.16 11.30
N VAL A 241 22.88 2.79 10.06
CA VAL A 241 22.97 1.41 9.58
C VAL A 241 24.43 0.94 9.51
N GLY A 242 25.35 1.79 9.05
CA GLY A 242 26.78 1.51 9.08
C GLY A 242 27.34 1.46 10.51
N VAL A 243 26.87 2.36 11.39
CA VAL A 243 27.28 2.43 12.79
C VAL A 243 26.83 1.20 13.58
N MET A 244 25.59 0.72 13.37
CA MET A 244 25.06 -0.51 13.97
C MET A 244 25.80 -1.78 13.53
N GLY A 245 26.50 -1.75 12.40
CA GLY A 245 27.34 -2.85 11.91
C GLY A 245 28.75 -2.87 12.49
N LEU A 246 29.16 -1.85 13.24
CA LEU A 246 30.49 -1.75 13.83
C LEU A 246 30.51 -2.40 15.23
N PRO A 247 31.54 -3.22 15.55
CA PRO A 247 31.56 -4.04 16.77
C PRO A 247 31.70 -3.25 18.08
N HIS A 248 31.85 -1.92 18.04
CA HIS A 248 32.25 -1.10 19.19
C HIS A 248 31.23 -0.03 19.62
N TYR A 249 30.04 0.01 19.02
CA TYR A 249 28.99 0.94 19.46
C TYR A 249 28.07 0.30 20.49
N ASN A 250 28.06 0.88 21.71
CA ASN A 250 27.08 0.61 22.76
C ASN A 250 25.93 1.62 22.64
N MET A 251 24.72 1.23 23.07
CA MET A 251 23.49 2.02 23.00
C MET A 251 23.60 3.43 23.62
N ASN A 252 24.61 3.65 24.47
CA ASN A 252 24.85 4.91 25.18
C ASN A 252 25.86 5.86 24.47
N ASP A 253 26.59 5.39 23.46
CA ASP A 253 27.59 6.17 22.70
C ASP A 253 27.13 6.42 21.25
N MET A 254 25.82 6.47 21.04
CA MET A 254 25.19 6.87 19.78
C MET A 254 25.30 8.41 19.63
N PRO A 255 25.74 8.94 18.47
CA PRO A 255 25.84 10.39 18.24
C PRO A 255 24.49 11.13 18.22
#